data_AF-A0AAR2L6K6-F1
#
_entry.id   AF-A0AAR2L6K6-F1
#
_cell.length_a   1.000
_cell.length_b   1.000
_cell.length_c   1.000
_cell.angle_alpha   90.00
_cell.angle_beta   90.00
_cell.angle_gamma   90.00
#
_symmetry.space_group_name_H-M   'P 1'
#
loop_
_entity.id
_entity.type
_entity.pdbx_description
1 polymer ?
#
loop_
_entity_poly.entity_id
_entity_poly.type
_entity_poly.pdbx_seq_one_letter_code
_entity_poly.pdbx_strand_id
1 'polypeptide(L)'
;MSQLKEQIHMWGRCPSGPNKSQLLRGVRELIQPWEISLSLKKVTFHPNSQPSTIPFGEINVQEHSLSFPVGVCGPQGQKCAIHTGEMAHENRRRRERADSGLPKVEEERRTLKVGHLVKKFGKQGSGRTDFTLPSGVHATPQGQLFVVDCGNVRVQVTDLQRNVVQQVAPPACDGTSRHCRNFFDVAANSKGLIALTCAAERALLVFNRHGRLLQTYGGSGSQQDFEAPRGVTLTRLDDFLVADIRRGTLTALKLDPKTGAKMERTVVTGFHRPYLVAACLTTGLMVVSERGNETGRAPCIRVLEPGWNTIRILGVCSGMGPVLTSPWGICIDTDGDVLVADWGKQHCVVLYPAVGVGRSIITQGLSSPRGLALLPEGHLVVSDSMNHCIKIYRYK
;
A
#
# COMPACT_ATOMS: atom_id res chain seq x y z
N MET A 1 22.62 -18.43 -6.68
CA MET A 1 21.50 -19.09 -5.95
C MET A 1 21.23 -20.52 -6.44
N SER A 2 21.35 -20.82 -7.75
CA SER A 2 21.17 -22.19 -8.29
C SER A 2 22.29 -23.16 -7.89
N GLN A 3 23.56 -22.76 -8.04
CA GLN A 3 24.71 -23.60 -7.67
C GLN A 3 24.75 -24.00 -6.19
N LEU A 4 24.31 -23.11 -5.28
CA LEU A 4 24.29 -23.40 -3.84
C LEU A 4 23.20 -24.42 -3.47
N LYS A 5 22.05 -24.40 -4.16
CA LYS A 5 20.99 -25.39 -3.95
C LYS A 5 21.41 -26.78 -4.42
N GLU A 6 22.15 -26.88 -5.53
CA GLU A 6 22.69 -28.14 -6.03
C GLU A 6 23.78 -28.72 -5.10
N GLN A 7 24.65 -27.87 -4.56
CA GLN A 7 25.67 -28.30 -3.59
C GLN A 7 25.08 -28.81 -2.28
N ILE A 8 24.05 -28.15 -1.74
CA ILE A 8 23.33 -28.60 -0.54
C ILE A 8 22.61 -29.93 -0.79
N HIS A 9 22.06 -30.13 -1.99
CA HIS A 9 21.38 -31.38 -2.36
C HIS A 9 22.36 -32.55 -2.53
N MET A 10 23.57 -32.29 -3.04
CA MET A 10 24.65 -33.28 -3.16
C MET A 10 25.18 -33.75 -1.80
N TRP A 11 25.31 -32.84 -0.82
CA TRP A 11 25.85 -33.17 0.50
C TRP A 11 24.86 -33.86 1.45
N GLY A 12 23.55 -33.79 1.17
CA GLY A 12 22.50 -34.35 2.02
C GLY A 12 22.18 -35.84 1.82
N ARG A 13 22.74 -36.53 0.81
CA ARG A 13 22.30 -37.89 0.42
C ARG A 13 23.05 -39.07 1.08
N CYS A 14 24.17 -38.86 1.77
CA CYS A 14 24.90 -39.96 2.44
C CYS A 14 25.24 -39.59 3.90
N PRO A 15 24.59 -40.18 4.92
CA PRO A 15 24.80 -39.80 6.33
C PRO A 15 26.12 -40.28 6.96
N SER A 16 26.95 -41.05 6.24
CA SER A 16 28.18 -41.63 6.79
C SER A 16 29.28 -41.68 5.73
N GLY A 17 30.21 -40.72 5.81
CA GLY A 17 31.38 -40.62 4.94
C GLY A 17 32.05 -39.24 5.02
N PRO A 18 33.22 -39.06 4.36
CA PRO A 18 34.05 -37.84 4.41
C PRO A 18 33.34 -36.54 3.96
N ASN A 19 32.11 -36.62 3.44
CA ASN A 19 31.31 -35.46 3.06
C ASN A 19 30.68 -34.70 4.24
N LYS A 20 30.57 -35.32 5.43
CA LYS A 20 30.06 -34.63 6.63
C LYS A 20 31.01 -33.52 7.11
N SER A 21 32.31 -33.70 6.91
CA SER A 21 33.33 -32.69 7.26
C SER A 21 33.37 -31.53 6.26
N GLN A 22 33.05 -31.77 4.98
CA GLN A 22 32.95 -30.70 3.96
C GLN A 22 31.76 -29.78 4.20
N LEU A 23 30.59 -30.33 4.57
CA LEU A 23 29.41 -29.51 4.89
C LEU A 23 29.62 -28.69 6.18
N LEU A 24 30.24 -29.28 7.20
CA LEU A 24 30.63 -28.54 8.42
C LEU A 24 31.69 -27.46 8.14
N ARG A 25 32.60 -27.68 7.18
CA ARG A 25 33.59 -26.70 6.74
C ARG A 25 32.96 -25.55 5.95
N GLY A 26 32.10 -25.85 4.98
CA GLY A 26 31.36 -24.82 4.22
C GLY A 26 30.42 -23.99 5.10
N VAL A 27 29.79 -24.62 6.08
CA VAL A 27 29.03 -23.91 7.12
C VAL A 27 29.97 -23.02 7.94
N ARG A 28 31.11 -23.53 8.45
CA ARG A 28 32.10 -22.72 9.21
C ARG A 28 32.68 -21.54 8.43
N GLU A 29 32.87 -21.66 7.12
CA GLU A 29 33.32 -20.57 6.25
C GLU A 29 32.23 -19.49 6.11
N LEU A 30 30.95 -19.87 6.08
CA LEU A 30 29.82 -18.95 6.02
C LEU A 30 29.55 -18.21 7.35
N ILE A 31 29.87 -18.83 8.50
CA ILE A 31 29.71 -18.22 9.84
C ILE A 31 30.96 -17.49 10.36
N GLN A 32 32.00 -17.30 9.53
CA GLN A 32 33.10 -16.42 9.93
C GLN A 32 32.56 -14.99 10.16
N PRO A 33 33.17 -14.19 11.04
CA PRO A 33 32.82 -12.77 11.14
C PRO A 33 33.24 -12.07 9.84
N TRP A 34 32.31 -11.32 9.22
CA TRP A 34 32.60 -10.50 8.05
C TRP A 34 32.53 -9.03 8.45
N GLU A 35 33.41 -8.20 7.92
CA GLU A 35 33.34 -6.75 8.12
C GLU A 35 32.84 -6.11 6.82
N ILE A 36 31.70 -5.40 6.89
CA ILE A 36 31.19 -4.62 5.77
C ILE A 36 31.66 -3.18 5.98
N SER A 37 32.58 -2.73 5.14
CA SER A 37 33.01 -1.33 5.11
C SER A 37 32.24 -0.56 4.05
N LEU A 38 31.61 0.53 4.45
CA LEU A 38 30.80 1.38 3.59
C LEU A 38 31.29 2.84 3.70
N SER A 39 31.71 3.41 2.57
CA SER A 39 32.17 4.79 2.49
C SER A 39 31.05 5.70 2.03
N LEU A 40 30.59 6.60 2.90
CA LEU A 40 29.60 7.63 2.61
C LEU A 40 30.28 8.97 2.40
N LYS A 41 30.06 9.58 1.24
CA LYS A 41 30.52 10.94 0.95
C LYS A 41 29.39 11.92 1.19
N LYS A 42 29.52 12.75 2.23
CA LYS A 42 28.61 13.88 2.47
C LYS A 42 29.13 15.08 1.70
N VAL A 43 28.32 15.59 0.78
CA VAL A 43 28.64 16.78 -0.01
C VAL A 43 27.81 17.95 0.53
N THR A 44 28.48 19.01 0.94
CA THR A 44 27.84 20.21 1.50
C THR A 44 28.26 21.42 0.67
N PHE A 45 27.28 22.23 0.26
CA PHE A 45 27.51 23.43 -0.54
C PHE A 45 27.29 24.68 0.31
N HIS A 46 28.29 25.56 0.37
CA HIS A 46 28.20 26.84 1.07
C HIS A 46 28.13 27.99 0.06
N PRO A 47 26.94 28.62 -0.13
CA PRO A 47 26.82 29.77 -1.01
C PRO A 47 27.49 31.01 -0.38
N ASN A 48 28.28 31.72 -1.18
CA ASN A 48 29.04 32.88 -0.71
C ASN A 48 28.17 34.15 -0.68
N SER A 49 28.22 34.92 0.41
CA SER A 49 27.30 36.03 0.69
C SER A 49 27.82 37.41 0.27
N GLN A 50 28.35 37.55 -0.95
CA GLN A 50 28.66 38.88 -1.51
C GLN A 50 28.14 39.07 -2.95
N PRO A 51 27.53 40.22 -3.26
CA PRO A 51 26.98 40.50 -4.58
C PRO A 51 28.00 41.23 -5.45
N SER A 52 28.75 40.49 -6.26
CA SER A 52 29.15 40.89 -7.63
C SER A 52 30.04 39.82 -8.25
N THR A 53 29.74 39.51 -9.52
CA THR A 53 30.44 38.57 -10.42
C THR A 53 30.55 37.11 -9.91
N ILE A 54 29.58 36.29 -10.30
CA ILE A 54 29.49 34.81 -10.22
C ILE A 54 30.48 34.16 -9.22
N PRO A 55 30.08 33.91 -7.96
CA PRO A 55 30.84 33.01 -7.10
C PRO A 55 30.25 31.61 -7.23
N PHE A 56 31.03 30.65 -7.77
CA PHE A 56 30.78 29.25 -7.43
C PHE A 56 31.09 29.10 -5.94
N GLY A 57 30.08 28.70 -5.14
CA GLY A 57 30.26 28.42 -3.72
C GLY A 57 31.22 27.26 -3.48
N GLU A 58 31.67 27.11 -2.24
CA GLU A 58 32.63 26.07 -1.88
C GLU A 58 31.90 24.72 -1.70
N ILE A 59 32.42 23.67 -2.36
CA ILE A 59 31.93 22.30 -2.23
C ILE A 59 32.85 21.58 -1.24
N ASN A 60 32.33 21.26 -0.06
CA ASN A 60 33.05 20.46 0.92
C ASN A 60 32.56 19.01 0.86
N VAL A 61 33.46 18.09 0.53
CA VAL A 61 33.19 16.65 0.47
C VAL A 61 33.87 15.98 1.66
N GLN A 62 33.07 15.48 2.60
CA GLN A 62 33.55 14.72 3.75
C GLN A 62 33.24 13.24 3.56
N GLU A 63 34.29 12.41 3.53
CA GLU A 63 34.17 10.97 3.43
C GLU A 63 34.16 10.34 4.84
N HIS A 64 33.09 9.60 5.13
CA HIS A 64 32.91 8.88 6.36
C HIS A 64 32.88 7.39 6.05
N SER A 65 33.88 6.66 6.51
CA SER A 65 33.94 5.21 6.39
C SER A 65 33.31 4.59 7.64
N LEU A 66 32.26 3.81 7.46
CA LEU A 66 31.60 3.05 8.51
C LEU A 66 31.88 1.57 8.29
N SER A 67 32.41 0.87 9.29
CA SER A 67 32.56 -0.58 9.26
C SER A 67 31.61 -1.26 10.22
N PHE A 68 30.90 -2.27 9.73
CA PHE A 68 29.93 -3.04 10.49
C PHE A 68 30.38 -4.50 10.57
N PRO A 69 30.70 -5.02 11.76
CA PRO A 69 30.97 -6.43 11.94
C PRO A 69 29.64 -7.21 11.91
N VAL A 70 29.49 -8.11 10.94
CA VAL A 70 28.35 -9.02 10.82
C VAL A 70 28.77 -10.40 11.33
N GLY A 71 28.05 -10.91 12.34
CA GLY A 71 28.32 -12.22 12.95
C GLY A 71 28.66 -12.21 14.44
N VAL A 72 28.51 -11.07 15.13
CA VAL A 72 28.73 -10.95 16.58
C VAL A 72 27.42 -10.60 17.26
N CYS A 73 26.98 -11.46 18.18
CA CYS A 73 25.79 -11.22 19.00
C CYS A 73 26.22 -11.06 20.47
N GLY A 74 26.23 -9.83 20.97
CA GLY A 74 26.59 -9.51 22.35
C GLY A 74 26.85 -8.00 22.54
N PRO A 75 26.54 -7.41 23.71
CA PRO A 75 26.99 -6.05 24.02
C PRO A 75 28.52 -6.04 23.98
N GLN A 76 29.11 -5.06 23.29
CA GLN A 76 30.57 -4.87 23.18
C GLN A 76 31.33 -5.89 22.30
N GLY A 77 30.66 -6.63 21.41
CA GLY A 77 31.35 -7.42 20.38
C GLY A 77 31.98 -8.74 20.85
N GLN A 78 31.53 -9.29 21.98
CA GLN A 78 31.89 -10.66 22.36
C GLN A 78 30.98 -11.72 21.71
N LYS A 79 31.54 -12.91 21.45
CA LYS A 79 30.84 -14.05 20.82
C LYS A 79 29.82 -14.66 21.78
N CYS A 80 28.57 -14.79 21.36
CA CYS A 80 27.53 -15.48 22.12
C CYS A 80 27.72 -17.01 22.16
N ALA A 81 27.11 -17.67 23.15
CA ALA A 81 27.25 -19.10 23.46
C ALA A 81 26.93 -20.06 22.30
N ILE A 82 26.21 -19.60 21.28
CA ILE A 82 25.94 -20.35 20.04
C ILE A 82 27.24 -20.58 19.23
N HIS A 83 28.25 -19.71 19.40
CA HIS A 83 29.53 -19.76 18.70
C HIS A 83 30.68 -20.39 19.49
N THR A 84 30.53 -20.63 20.80
CA THR A 84 31.57 -21.22 21.65
C THR A 84 31.55 -22.75 21.68
N GLY A 85 30.52 -23.39 21.11
CA GLY A 85 30.48 -24.85 20.94
C GLY A 85 30.26 -25.65 22.23
N GLU A 86 29.90 -25.00 23.33
CA GLU A 86 29.52 -25.67 24.59
C GLU A 86 28.00 -25.78 24.69
N MET A 87 27.43 -26.83 24.09
CA MET A 87 26.11 -27.33 24.50
C MET A 87 26.24 -28.78 24.94
N ALA A 88 26.45 -28.99 26.24
CA ALA A 88 26.05 -30.24 26.88
C ALA A 88 24.53 -30.20 27.05
N HIS A 89 23.83 -31.01 26.26
CA HIS A 89 22.40 -31.28 26.45
C HIS A 89 22.22 -32.09 27.73
N GLU A 90 21.61 -31.50 28.76
CA GLU A 90 21.05 -32.28 29.87
C GLU A 90 19.57 -31.94 30.06
N ASN A 91 18.72 -32.89 29.67
CA ASN A 91 17.30 -32.89 29.94
C ASN A 91 17.06 -33.08 31.43
N ARG A 92 16.54 -32.06 32.14
CA ARG A 92 15.95 -32.30 33.45
C ARG A 92 14.67 -31.49 33.67
N ARG A 93 13.55 -32.21 33.69
CA ARG A 93 12.28 -31.77 34.26
C ARG A 93 12.49 -31.45 35.75
N ARG A 94 12.03 -30.29 36.23
CA ARG A 94 11.47 -30.18 37.59
C ARG A 94 10.60 -28.94 37.77
N ARG A 95 9.43 -29.19 38.36
CA ARG A 95 8.52 -28.22 38.98
C ARG A 95 9.20 -27.62 40.22
N GLU A 96 8.99 -26.33 40.49
CA GLU A 96 8.29 -25.78 41.67
C GLU A 96 8.57 -24.28 41.90
N ARG A 97 7.70 -23.68 42.70
CA ARG A 97 7.39 -22.26 42.90
C ARG A 97 8.35 -21.51 43.84
N ALA A 98 8.28 -20.17 43.75
CA ALA A 98 8.39 -19.12 44.78
C ALA A 98 9.44 -18.07 44.38
N ASP A 99 9.00 -16.90 43.93
CA ASP A 99 8.84 -15.67 44.74
C ASP A 99 10.13 -14.85 44.76
N SER A 100 10.17 -13.82 43.91
CA SER A 100 11.07 -12.67 44.07
C SER A 100 10.48 -11.51 43.29
N GLY A 101 10.05 -10.49 44.03
CA GLY A 101 9.47 -9.25 43.50
C GLY A 101 10.41 -8.53 42.54
N LEU A 102 9.92 -8.33 41.32
CA LEU A 102 10.41 -7.36 40.35
C LEU A 102 9.22 -6.52 39.91
N PRO A 103 9.39 -5.21 39.68
CA PRO A 103 8.29 -4.36 39.27
C PRO A 103 7.76 -4.87 37.92
N LYS A 104 6.45 -5.13 37.85
CA LYS A 104 5.76 -5.44 36.61
C LYS A 104 5.90 -4.22 35.71
N VAL A 105 6.90 -4.26 34.81
CA VAL A 105 6.75 -3.56 33.55
C VAL A 105 5.58 -4.25 32.88
N GLU A 106 4.42 -3.60 32.91
CA GLU A 106 3.33 -3.93 32.00
C GLU A 106 3.85 -3.67 30.59
N GLU A 107 4.58 -4.67 30.08
CA GLU A 107 4.70 -4.89 28.66
C GLU A 107 3.26 -5.11 28.21
N GLU A 108 2.61 -4.01 27.80
CA GLU A 108 1.40 -4.06 26.98
C GLU A 108 1.77 -4.95 25.79
N ARG A 109 1.56 -6.25 25.96
CA ARG A 109 1.29 -7.16 24.86
C ARG A 109 0.07 -6.56 24.19
N ARG A 110 0.30 -5.65 23.26
CA ARG A 110 -0.65 -5.25 22.23
C ARG A 110 -1.03 -6.54 21.55
N THR A 111 -2.08 -7.19 22.06
CA THR A 111 -2.74 -8.31 21.42
C THR A 111 -2.91 -7.89 19.98
N LEU A 112 -2.31 -8.65 19.06
CA LEU A 112 -2.39 -8.43 17.63
C LEU A 112 -3.88 -8.24 17.30
N LYS A 113 -4.32 -6.97 17.13
CA LYS A 113 -5.72 -6.66 16.80
C LYS A 113 -5.95 -7.19 15.40
N VAL A 114 -6.50 -8.40 15.32
CA VAL A 114 -7.05 -8.98 14.10
C VAL A 114 -8.30 -8.17 13.79
N GLY A 115 -8.44 -7.73 12.55
CA GLY A 115 -9.61 -6.99 12.09
C GLY A 115 -10.87 -7.83 12.31
N HIS A 116 -11.78 -7.37 13.16
CA HIS A 116 -13.01 -8.09 13.46
C HIS A 116 -14.09 -7.71 12.45
N LEU A 117 -14.72 -8.70 11.81
CA LEU A 117 -15.81 -8.45 10.87
C LEU A 117 -17.04 -7.93 11.63
N VAL A 118 -17.43 -6.69 11.35
CA VAL A 118 -18.61 -6.06 11.96
C VAL A 118 -19.85 -6.30 11.10
N LYS A 119 -19.72 -6.14 9.78
CA LYS A 119 -20.86 -6.17 8.87
C LYS A 119 -20.47 -6.71 7.50
N LYS A 120 -21.36 -7.48 6.88
CA LYS A 120 -21.25 -7.94 5.48
C LYS A 120 -22.55 -7.71 4.75
N PHE A 121 -22.52 -7.06 3.59
CA PHE A 121 -23.70 -6.85 2.75
C PHE A 121 -23.40 -6.98 1.26
N GLY A 122 -24.45 -7.27 0.49
CA GLY A 122 -24.33 -7.63 -0.92
C GLY A 122 -24.34 -9.14 -1.15
N LYS A 123 -24.80 -9.53 -2.32
CA LYS A 123 -24.79 -10.88 -2.88
C LYS A 123 -24.62 -10.77 -4.39
N GLN A 124 -24.28 -11.87 -5.04
CA GLN A 124 -24.20 -11.91 -6.50
C GLN A 124 -25.55 -11.56 -7.13
N GLY A 125 -25.56 -10.59 -8.05
CA GLY A 125 -26.75 -10.22 -8.81
C GLY A 125 -26.73 -8.80 -9.34
N SER A 126 -27.75 -8.46 -10.13
CA SER A 126 -27.99 -7.12 -10.68
C SER A 126 -29.03 -6.32 -9.90
N GLY A 127 -29.65 -6.94 -8.88
CA GLY A 127 -30.66 -6.34 -8.02
C GLY A 127 -30.19 -5.06 -7.33
N ARG A 128 -31.14 -4.31 -6.76
CA ARG A 128 -30.85 -3.01 -6.14
C ARG A 128 -29.80 -3.10 -5.05
N THR A 129 -29.69 -4.18 -4.29
CA THR A 129 -28.72 -4.32 -3.18
C THR A 129 -27.60 -5.32 -3.48
N ASP A 130 -27.55 -5.79 -4.72
CA ASP A 130 -26.68 -6.88 -5.15
C ASP A 130 -25.44 -6.30 -5.85
N PHE A 131 -24.38 -7.10 -5.93
CA PHE A 131 -23.17 -6.73 -6.66
C PHE A 131 -22.78 -7.85 -7.61
N THR A 132 -22.27 -7.50 -8.78
CA THR A 132 -21.66 -8.50 -9.69
C THR A 132 -20.15 -8.47 -9.55
N LEU A 133 -19.54 -7.29 -9.49
CA LEU A 133 -18.09 -7.17 -9.36
C LEU A 133 -17.71 -5.84 -8.68
N PRO A 134 -17.89 -5.71 -7.34
CA PRO A 134 -17.60 -4.46 -6.66
C PRO A 134 -16.09 -4.20 -6.68
N SER A 135 -15.65 -3.02 -7.12
CA SER A 135 -14.23 -2.67 -7.28
C SER A 135 -13.82 -1.53 -6.36
N GLY A 136 -13.69 -0.30 -6.85
CA GLY A 136 -13.40 0.88 -6.04
C GLY A 136 -14.51 1.16 -5.03
N VAL A 137 -14.11 1.64 -3.86
CA VAL A 137 -15.03 2.06 -2.81
C VAL A 137 -14.51 3.36 -2.20
N HIS A 138 -15.41 4.32 -2.01
CA HIS A 138 -15.13 5.58 -1.36
C HIS A 138 -16.14 5.82 -0.25
N ALA A 139 -15.65 6.27 0.90
CA ALA A 139 -16.47 6.58 2.05
C ALA A 139 -16.40 8.08 2.35
N THR A 140 -17.56 8.70 2.53
CA THR A 140 -17.64 10.09 3.00
C THR A 140 -17.55 10.13 4.53
N PRO A 141 -17.15 11.27 5.13
CA PRO A 141 -17.17 11.44 6.58
C PRO A 141 -18.57 11.22 7.21
N GLN A 142 -19.64 11.43 6.45
CA GLN A 142 -21.03 11.20 6.87
C GLN A 142 -21.43 9.72 6.82
N GLY A 143 -20.54 8.82 6.38
CA GLY A 143 -20.79 7.39 6.30
C GLY A 143 -21.48 6.94 5.01
N GLN A 144 -21.55 7.78 3.97
CA GLN A 144 -22.04 7.33 2.67
C GLN A 144 -20.93 6.56 1.94
N LEU A 145 -21.29 5.44 1.35
CA LEU A 145 -20.38 4.58 0.59
C LEU A 145 -20.74 4.64 -0.89
N PHE A 146 -19.77 5.03 -1.71
CA PHE A 146 -19.83 4.97 -3.16
C PHE A 146 -19.07 3.73 -3.60
N VAL A 147 -19.78 2.76 -4.15
CA VAL A 147 -19.23 1.48 -4.58
C VAL A 147 -19.33 1.39 -6.09
N VAL A 148 -18.19 1.23 -6.76
CA VAL A 148 -18.16 0.90 -8.18
C VAL A 148 -18.51 -0.58 -8.33
N ASP A 149 -19.56 -0.90 -9.07
CA ASP A 149 -19.92 -2.26 -9.43
C ASP A 149 -19.63 -2.46 -10.92
N CYS A 150 -18.41 -2.92 -11.23
CA CYS A 150 -17.95 -3.08 -12.62
C CYS A 150 -18.86 -4.02 -13.41
N GLY A 151 -19.31 -5.11 -12.78
CA GLY A 151 -20.09 -6.14 -13.46
C GLY A 151 -21.47 -5.65 -13.87
N ASN A 152 -22.04 -4.70 -13.12
CA ASN A 152 -23.32 -4.07 -13.43
C ASN A 152 -23.17 -2.66 -14.05
N VAL A 153 -21.94 -2.22 -14.35
CA VAL A 153 -21.65 -0.94 -15.02
C VAL A 153 -22.31 0.25 -14.31
N ARG A 154 -22.22 0.28 -12.97
CA ARG A 154 -22.86 1.32 -12.15
C ARG A 154 -22.00 1.74 -10.98
N VAL A 155 -22.27 2.92 -10.44
CA VAL A 155 -21.85 3.32 -9.10
C VAL A 155 -23.07 3.29 -8.20
N GLN A 156 -22.96 2.56 -7.11
CA GLN A 156 -24.00 2.40 -6.11
C GLN A 156 -23.65 3.24 -4.87
N VAL A 157 -24.54 4.13 -4.48
CA VAL A 157 -24.43 4.94 -3.27
C VAL A 157 -25.28 4.31 -2.19
N THR A 158 -24.65 3.89 -1.10
CA THR A 158 -25.31 3.28 0.05
C THR A 158 -25.02 4.06 1.32
N ASP A 159 -25.96 4.04 2.26
CA ASP A 159 -25.67 4.42 3.65
C ASP A 159 -25.04 3.25 4.43
N LEU A 160 -24.62 3.50 5.68
CA LEU A 160 -24.10 2.46 6.56
C LEU A 160 -25.14 1.40 6.91
N GLN A 161 -26.44 1.71 6.77
CA GLN A 161 -27.57 0.84 7.05
C GLN A 161 -27.92 -0.09 5.87
N ARG A 162 -27.21 0.02 4.73
CA ARG A 162 -27.42 -0.70 3.45
C ARG A 162 -28.58 -0.18 2.61
N ASN A 163 -29.17 0.96 2.97
CA ASN A 163 -30.17 1.57 2.12
C ASN A 163 -29.46 2.16 0.91
N VAL A 164 -29.97 1.81 -0.26
CA VAL A 164 -29.47 2.34 -1.53
C VAL A 164 -30.06 3.72 -1.69
N VAL A 165 -29.23 4.73 -1.53
CA VAL A 165 -29.62 6.14 -1.62
C VAL A 165 -29.72 6.55 -3.09
N GLN A 166 -28.80 6.05 -3.93
CA GLN A 166 -28.72 6.45 -5.33
C GLN A 166 -27.98 5.40 -6.16
N GLN A 167 -28.28 5.36 -7.45
CA GLN A 167 -27.47 4.67 -8.45
C GLN A 167 -27.07 5.68 -9.53
N VAL A 168 -25.78 5.75 -9.82
CA VAL A 168 -25.24 6.56 -10.91
C VAL A 168 -24.83 5.61 -12.03
N ALA A 169 -25.55 5.69 -13.14
CA ALA A 169 -25.24 4.97 -14.36
C ALA A 169 -24.63 5.96 -15.37
N PRO A 170 -23.34 5.84 -15.70
CA PRO A 170 -22.76 6.60 -16.79
C PRO A 170 -23.55 6.37 -18.10
N PRO A 171 -23.79 7.42 -18.90
CA PRO A 171 -24.66 7.34 -20.10
C PRO A 171 -24.16 6.25 -21.05
N ALA A 172 -25.03 5.39 -21.59
CA ALA A 172 -24.63 4.32 -22.49
C ALA A 172 -23.99 4.87 -23.78
N CYS A 173 -22.96 4.21 -24.31
CA CYS A 173 -22.51 4.45 -25.68
C CYS A 173 -23.42 3.66 -26.62
N ASP A 174 -23.78 4.25 -27.76
CA ASP A 174 -24.70 3.67 -28.73
C ASP A 174 -24.31 2.24 -29.17
N GLY A 175 -25.18 1.30 -28.81
CA GLY A 175 -25.71 0.26 -29.69
C GLY A 175 -24.84 -0.89 -30.19
N THR A 176 -23.51 -0.80 -30.29
CA THR A 176 -22.78 -1.78 -31.14
C THR A 176 -21.70 -2.60 -30.46
N SER A 177 -21.52 -2.49 -29.15
CA SER A 177 -20.70 -3.48 -28.45
C SER A 177 -20.95 -3.49 -26.95
N ARG A 178 -21.18 -4.69 -26.41
CA ARG A 178 -21.05 -5.01 -24.99
C ARG A 178 -19.59 -4.89 -24.54
N HIS A 179 -18.94 -3.76 -24.78
CA HIS A 179 -17.66 -3.48 -24.14
C HIS A 179 -17.95 -3.24 -22.66
N CYS A 180 -17.58 -4.21 -21.82
CA CYS A 180 -17.57 -4.07 -20.38
C CYS A 180 -16.81 -2.78 -20.04
N ARG A 181 -17.53 -1.74 -19.61
CA ARG A 181 -16.89 -0.53 -19.11
C ARG A 181 -16.14 -0.90 -17.84
N ASN A 182 -14.81 -0.87 -17.94
CA ASN A 182 -13.95 -1.15 -16.80
C ASN A 182 -13.80 0.13 -15.97
N PHE A 183 -14.80 0.41 -15.14
CA PHE A 183 -14.69 1.40 -14.07
C PHE A 183 -13.75 0.86 -12.99
N PHE A 184 -12.82 1.69 -12.53
CA PHE A 184 -11.82 1.25 -11.53
C PHE A 184 -12.15 1.78 -10.15
N ASP A 185 -12.26 3.10 -10.05
CA ASP A 185 -12.30 3.76 -8.76
C ASP A 185 -13.19 5.01 -8.78
N VAL A 186 -13.65 5.42 -7.61
CA VAL A 186 -14.60 6.52 -7.43
C VAL A 186 -14.18 7.42 -6.28
N ALA A 187 -14.45 8.71 -6.38
CA ALA A 187 -14.30 9.65 -5.27
C ALA A 187 -15.42 10.71 -5.32
N ALA A 188 -15.89 11.17 -4.17
CA ALA A 188 -16.96 12.16 -4.08
C ALA A 188 -16.55 13.31 -3.15
N ASN A 189 -16.38 14.51 -3.69
CA ASN A 189 -15.87 15.66 -2.96
C ASN A 189 -16.95 16.39 -2.14
N SER A 190 -16.51 17.28 -1.24
CA SER A 190 -17.41 18.04 -0.37
C SER A 190 -18.39 18.95 -1.12
N LYS A 191 -18.02 19.36 -2.34
CA LYS A 191 -18.82 20.17 -3.27
C LYS A 191 -19.94 19.37 -3.96
N GLY A 192 -19.95 18.05 -3.81
CA GLY A 192 -20.93 17.15 -4.40
C GLY A 192 -20.62 16.77 -5.86
N LEU A 193 -19.36 16.88 -6.29
CA LEU A 193 -18.89 16.26 -7.53
C LEU A 193 -18.47 14.82 -7.25
N ILE A 194 -18.77 13.94 -8.20
CA ILE A 194 -18.39 12.53 -8.16
C ILE A 194 -17.47 12.27 -9.35
N ALA A 195 -16.24 11.86 -9.09
CA ALA A 195 -15.28 11.49 -10.13
C ALA A 195 -15.18 9.96 -10.22
N LEU A 196 -15.20 9.43 -11.44
CA LEU A 196 -15.17 8.01 -11.75
C LEU A 196 -14.12 7.75 -12.83
N THR A 197 -13.16 6.87 -12.57
CA THR A 197 -12.14 6.49 -13.56
C THR A 197 -12.65 5.36 -14.45
N CYS A 198 -12.50 5.52 -15.76
CA CYS A 198 -12.88 4.52 -16.75
C CYS A 198 -11.71 4.18 -17.66
N ALA A 199 -11.27 2.92 -17.67
CA ALA A 199 -10.18 2.51 -18.55
C ALA A 199 -10.59 2.32 -20.00
N ALA A 200 -11.84 1.92 -20.25
CA ALA A 200 -12.34 1.73 -21.61
C ALA A 200 -12.38 3.08 -22.34
N GLU A 201 -12.92 4.11 -21.67
CA GLU A 201 -12.95 5.48 -22.19
C GLU A 201 -11.61 6.22 -22.03
N ARG A 202 -10.64 5.61 -21.33
CA ARG A 202 -9.33 6.22 -21.02
C ARG A 202 -9.49 7.62 -20.42
N ALA A 203 -10.45 7.76 -19.52
CA ALA A 203 -10.93 9.06 -19.06
C ALA A 203 -11.35 9.05 -17.59
N LEU A 204 -11.39 10.26 -17.02
CA LEU A 204 -12.04 10.59 -15.77
C LEU A 204 -13.41 11.22 -16.07
N LEU A 205 -14.48 10.57 -15.64
CA LEU A 205 -15.84 11.05 -15.77
C LEU A 205 -16.24 11.81 -14.51
N VAL A 206 -16.76 13.03 -14.65
CA VAL A 206 -17.15 13.88 -13.52
C VAL A 206 -18.65 14.13 -13.57
N PHE A 207 -19.34 13.73 -12.50
CA PHE A 207 -20.78 13.86 -12.31
C PHE A 207 -21.08 14.88 -11.23
N ASN A 208 -22.30 15.43 -11.26
CA ASN A 208 -22.85 16.13 -10.11
C ASN A 208 -23.42 15.15 -9.07
N ARG A 209 -23.84 15.67 -7.91
CA ARG A 209 -24.48 14.91 -6.83
C ARG A 209 -25.72 14.14 -7.23
N HIS A 210 -26.41 14.55 -8.30
CA HIS A 210 -27.60 13.88 -8.81
C HIS A 210 -27.26 12.78 -9.84
N GLY A 211 -25.97 12.55 -10.14
CA GLY A 211 -25.52 11.53 -11.08
C GLY A 211 -25.57 11.95 -12.55
N ARG A 212 -25.77 13.24 -12.84
CA ARG A 212 -25.68 13.79 -14.21
C ARG A 212 -24.22 14.03 -14.56
N LEU A 213 -23.78 13.52 -15.70
CA LEU A 213 -22.44 13.75 -16.24
C LEU A 213 -22.27 15.25 -16.58
N LEU A 214 -21.21 15.86 -16.06
CA LEU A 214 -20.84 17.25 -16.29
C LEU A 214 -19.68 17.37 -17.30
N GLN A 215 -18.59 16.64 -17.06
CA GLN A 215 -17.37 16.70 -17.86
C GLN A 215 -16.71 15.32 -18.00
N THR A 216 -15.94 15.17 -19.07
CA THR A 216 -15.07 14.02 -19.32
C THR A 216 -13.66 14.52 -19.58
N TYR A 217 -12.69 14.07 -18.79
CA TYR A 217 -11.27 14.40 -18.97
C TYR A 217 -10.53 13.20 -19.55
N GLY A 218 -9.98 13.32 -20.75
CA GLY A 218 -9.36 12.22 -21.51
C GLY A 218 -10.26 11.69 -22.63
N GLY A 219 -9.97 10.48 -23.11
CA GLY A 219 -10.66 9.87 -24.25
C GLY A 219 -10.10 10.26 -25.62
N SER A 220 -10.79 9.84 -26.69
CA SER A 220 -10.36 10.00 -28.09
C SER A 220 -10.46 11.43 -28.64
N GLY A 221 -10.78 12.41 -27.80
CA GLY A 221 -10.93 13.82 -28.16
C GLY A 221 -9.66 14.66 -28.02
N SER A 222 -9.81 15.98 -28.16
CA SER A 222 -8.71 16.96 -28.20
C SER A 222 -8.01 17.23 -26.86
N GLN A 223 -8.59 16.84 -25.72
CA GLN A 223 -7.95 16.94 -24.41
C GLN A 223 -7.46 15.56 -23.93
N GLN A 224 -6.26 15.17 -24.39
CA GLN A 224 -5.58 13.96 -23.91
C GLN A 224 -4.98 14.15 -22.49
N ASP A 225 -5.84 14.44 -21.51
CA ASP A 225 -5.43 14.66 -20.11
C ASP A 225 -4.96 13.38 -19.42
N PHE A 226 -5.48 12.22 -19.85
CA PHE A 226 -5.17 10.90 -19.29
C PHE A 226 -4.97 9.85 -20.38
N GLU A 227 -4.13 8.87 -20.10
CA GLU A 227 -3.85 7.71 -20.96
C GLU A 227 -4.42 6.42 -20.37
N ALA A 228 -4.25 6.18 -19.07
CA ALA A 228 -4.83 5.03 -18.39
C ALA A 228 -5.08 5.36 -16.91
N PRO A 229 -6.09 6.19 -16.63
CA PRO A 229 -6.43 6.53 -15.25
C PRO A 229 -6.92 5.27 -14.52
N ARG A 230 -6.53 5.13 -13.25
CA ARG A 230 -6.86 3.98 -12.40
C ARG A 230 -7.47 4.42 -11.09
N GLY A 231 -6.66 4.75 -10.09
CA GLY A 231 -7.16 5.26 -8.81
C GLY A 231 -7.58 6.71 -8.89
N VAL A 232 -8.61 7.05 -8.12
CA VAL A 232 -9.00 8.44 -7.87
C VAL A 232 -9.35 8.62 -6.40
N THR A 233 -8.87 9.70 -5.81
CA THR A 233 -9.17 10.07 -4.43
C THR A 233 -9.28 11.59 -4.30
N LEU A 234 -9.43 12.08 -3.07
CA LEU A 234 -9.45 13.50 -2.76
C LEU A 234 -8.20 13.89 -2.00
N THR A 235 -7.65 15.06 -2.30
CA THR A 235 -6.63 15.69 -1.46
C THR A 235 -7.28 16.41 -0.27
N ARG A 236 -6.47 16.85 0.69
CA ARG A 236 -6.91 17.71 1.79
C ARG A 236 -7.55 19.04 1.32
N LEU A 237 -7.25 19.48 0.10
CA LEU A 237 -7.81 20.69 -0.50
C LEU A 237 -9.15 20.44 -1.22
N ASP A 238 -9.69 19.21 -1.13
CA ASP A 238 -10.92 18.79 -1.82
C ASP A 238 -10.79 18.76 -3.36
N ASP A 239 -9.55 18.55 -3.84
CA ASP A 239 -9.22 18.37 -5.25
C ASP A 239 -9.14 16.87 -5.58
N PHE A 240 -9.47 16.50 -6.81
CA PHE A 240 -9.37 15.11 -7.25
C PHE A 240 -7.92 14.76 -7.57
N LEU A 241 -7.38 13.73 -6.92
CA LEU A 241 -6.08 13.16 -7.21
C LEU A 241 -6.26 11.88 -8.01
N VAL A 242 -5.68 11.81 -9.21
CA VAL A 242 -5.85 10.69 -10.13
C VAL A 242 -4.50 10.06 -10.47
N ALA A 243 -4.39 8.74 -10.35
CA ALA A 243 -3.23 7.98 -10.80
C ALA A 243 -3.39 7.53 -12.25
N ASP A 244 -2.39 7.83 -13.09
CA ASP A 244 -2.30 7.33 -14.46
C ASP A 244 -1.17 6.31 -14.58
N ILE A 245 -1.54 5.04 -14.74
CA ILE A 245 -0.60 3.92 -14.74
C ILE A 245 0.35 3.93 -15.94
N ARG A 246 -0.11 4.41 -17.11
CA ARG A 246 0.70 4.39 -18.33
C ARG A 246 1.57 5.62 -18.46
N ARG A 247 1.08 6.78 -18.04
CA ARG A 247 1.88 8.00 -17.99
C ARG A 247 2.89 8.00 -16.83
N GLY A 248 2.66 7.21 -15.79
CA GLY A 248 3.52 7.22 -14.60
C GLY A 248 3.37 8.51 -13.79
N THR A 249 2.15 9.04 -13.75
CA THR A 249 1.86 10.36 -13.17
C THR A 249 0.73 10.32 -12.16
N LEU A 250 0.78 11.25 -11.20
CA LEU A 250 -0.37 11.67 -10.42
C LEU A 250 -0.82 13.04 -10.89
N THR A 251 -2.12 13.22 -11.07
CA THR A 251 -2.70 14.50 -11.49
C THR A 251 -3.69 14.96 -10.43
N ALA A 252 -3.43 16.09 -9.77
CA ALA A 252 -4.41 16.79 -8.95
C ALA A 252 -5.22 17.76 -9.81
N LEU A 253 -6.54 17.70 -9.70
CA LEU A 253 -7.50 18.47 -10.48
C LEU A 253 -8.48 19.20 -9.55
N LYS A 254 -8.42 20.52 -9.60
CA LYS A 254 -9.44 21.39 -9.00
C LYS A 254 -10.49 21.71 -10.03
N LEU A 255 -11.74 21.42 -9.70
CA LEU A 255 -12.87 21.53 -10.61
C LEU A 255 -13.90 22.53 -10.09
N ASP A 256 -14.55 23.24 -11.02
CA ASP A 256 -15.67 24.11 -10.73
C ASP A 256 -16.87 23.29 -10.23
N PRO A 257 -17.47 23.61 -9.07
CA PRO A 257 -18.56 22.83 -8.48
C PRO A 257 -19.82 22.70 -9.33
N LYS A 258 -20.10 23.67 -10.21
CA LYS A 258 -21.36 23.73 -10.97
C LYS A 258 -21.23 23.07 -12.34
N THR A 259 -20.15 23.38 -13.04
CA THR A 259 -19.90 22.97 -14.43
C THR A 259 -18.98 21.77 -14.53
N GLY A 260 -18.25 21.45 -13.46
CA GLY A 260 -17.20 20.43 -13.46
C GLY A 260 -15.95 20.84 -14.23
N ALA A 261 -15.86 22.08 -14.75
CA ALA A 261 -14.75 22.56 -15.58
C ALA A 261 -13.42 22.66 -14.79
N LYS A 262 -12.31 22.40 -15.47
CA LYS A 262 -10.96 22.38 -14.90
C LYS A 262 -10.53 23.81 -14.56
N MET A 263 -10.29 24.06 -13.27
CA MET A 263 -9.80 25.34 -12.76
C MET A 263 -8.28 25.32 -12.60
N GLU A 264 -7.76 24.30 -11.92
CA GLU A 264 -6.32 24.14 -11.67
C GLU A 264 -5.91 22.68 -11.91
N ARG A 265 -4.66 22.50 -12.34
CA ARG A 265 -4.07 21.19 -12.62
C ARG A 265 -2.62 21.14 -12.20
N THR A 266 -2.30 20.18 -11.34
CA THR A 266 -0.92 19.85 -10.96
C THR A 266 -0.62 18.43 -11.40
N VAL A 267 0.50 18.24 -12.11
CA VAL A 267 0.96 16.92 -12.54
C VAL A 267 2.29 16.62 -11.89
N VAL A 268 2.37 15.46 -11.25
CA VAL A 268 3.59 14.94 -10.64
C VAL A 268 3.99 13.68 -11.36
N THR A 269 5.24 13.64 -11.83
CA THR A 269 5.81 12.56 -12.60
C THR A 269 6.78 11.73 -11.76
N GLY A 270 7.34 10.66 -12.32
CA GLY A 270 8.35 9.83 -11.65
C GLY A 270 7.77 8.62 -10.90
N PHE A 271 6.49 8.32 -11.09
CA PHE A 271 5.87 7.11 -10.56
C PHE A 271 5.97 5.96 -11.55
N HIS A 272 6.25 4.77 -11.05
CA HIS A 272 6.29 3.55 -11.84
C HIS A 272 4.97 2.81 -11.72
N ARG A 273 4.16 2.91 -12.77
CA ARG A 273 2.85 2.24 -12.86
C ARG A 273 1.99 2.50 -11.60
N PRO A 274 1.73 3.78 -11.24
CA PRO A 274 0.85 4.09 -10.14
C PRO A 274 -0.55 3.54 -10.44
N TYR A 275 -1.12 2.82 -9.48
CA TYR A 275 -2.36 2.08 -9.66
C TYR A 275 -3.50 2.71 -8.88
N LEU A 276 -3.48 2.63 -7.54
CA LEU A 276 -4.43 3.34 -6.69
C LEU A 276 -3.76 4.46 -5.92
N VAL A 277 -4.59 5.40 -5.48
CA VAL A 277 -4.21 6.54 -4.63
C VAL A 277 -5.20 6.66 -3.48
N ALA A 278 -4.72 7.06 -2.32
CA ALA A 278 -5.55 7.49 -1.20
C ALA A 278 -4.87 8.65 -0.49
N ALA A 279 -5.64 9.48 0.21
CA ALA A 279 -5.08 10.55 1.03
C ALA A 279 -5.78 10.65 2.37
N CYS A 280 -5.04 11.10 3.38
CA CYS A 280 -5.56 11.44 4.68
C CYS A 280 -5.97 12.92 4.64
N LEU A 281 -7.27 13.20 4.72
CA LEU A 281 -7.79 14.57 4.64
C LEU A 281 -7.34 15.45 5.82
N THR A 282 -7.03 14.85 6.98
CA THR A 282 -6.58 15.60 8.16
C THR A 282 -5.12 16.01 8.07
N THR A 283 -4.22 15.09 7.70
CA THR A 283 -2.78 15.36 7.66
C THR A 283 -2.32 15.87 6.30
N GLY A 284 -3.03 15.52 5.22
CA GLY A 284 -2.62 15.77 3.84
C GLY A 284 -1.62 14.75 3.29
N LEU A 285 -1.28 13.71 4.07
CA LEU A 285 -0.46 12.60 3.57
C LEU A 285 -1.18 11.88 2.44
N MET A 286 -0.44 11.51 1.41
CA MET A 286 -0.96 10.76 0.26
C MET A 286 -0.23 9.43 0.17
N VAL A 287 -0.93 8.40 -0.31
CA VAL A 287 -0.36 7.09 -0.56
C VAL A 287 -0.67 6.65 -1.97
N VAL A 288 0.30 5.99 -2.61
CA VAL A 288 0.22 5.55 -3.99
C VAL A 288 0.68 4.10 -4.05
N SER A 289 -0.11 3.21 -4.64
CA SER A 289 0.33 1.86 -4.93
C SER A 289 1.03 1.82 -6.28
N GLU A 290 2.30 1.42 -6.30
CA GLU A 290 3.05 1.16 -7.53
C GLU A 290 3.01 -0.32 -7.85
N ARG A 291 2.59 -0.66 -9.07
CA ARG A 291 2.62 -2.04 -9.54
C ARG A 291 4.06 -2.42 -9.91
N GLY A 292 4.44 -3.63 -9.55
CA GLY A 292 5.65 -4.25 -10.06
C GLY A 292 5.58 -4.50 -11.57
N ASN A 293 6.68 -4.99 -12.12
CA ASN A 293 6.78 -5.38 -13.52
C ASN A 293 7.52 -6.72 -13.69
N GLU A 294 7.48 -7.26 -14.90
CA GLU A 294 8.18 -8.49 -15.27
C GLU A 294 9.71 -8.33 -15.27
N THR A 295 10.22 -7.08 -15.29
CA THR A 295 11.65 -6.77 -15.23
C THR A 295 12.21 -6.79 -13.80
N GLY A 296 11.47 -7.34 -12.83
CA GLY A 296 11.93 -7.57 -11.46
C GLY A 296 11.70 -6.42 -10.47
N ARG A 297 11.02 -5.34 -10.87
CA ARG A 297 10.65 -4.28 -9.91
C ARG A 297 9.52 -4.78 -9.02
N ALA A 298 9.78 -4.86 -7.72
CA ALA A 298 8.77 -5.24 -6.73
C ALA A 298 7.65 -4.19 -6.66
N PRO A 299 6.39 -4.60 -6.43
CA PRO A 299 5.33 -3.66 -6.09
C PRO A 299 5.63 -2.99 -4.73
N CYS A 300 5.20 -1.74 -4.57
CA CYS A 300 5.40 -1.02 -3.32
C CYS A 300 4.28 0.00 -3.09
N ILE A 301 4.18 0.49 -1.85
CA ILE A 301 3.36 1.67 -1.55
C ILE A 301 4.30 2.83 -1.23
N ARG A 302 4.14 3.94 -1.94
CA ARG A 302 4.81 5.21 -1.61
C ARG A 302 3.92 6.03 -0.72
N VAL A 303 4.45 6.53 0.39
CA VAL A 303 3.82 7.54 1.23
C VAL A 303 4.45 8.87 0.89
N LEU A 304 3.63 9.84 0.51
CA LEU A 304 4.01 11.18 0.11
C LEU A 304 3.52 12.19 1.15
N GLU A 305 4.34 13.21 1.40
CA GLU A 305 3.89 14.40 2.10
C GLU A 305 3.13 15.36 1.15
N PRO A 306 2.41 16.38 1.66
CA PRO A 306 1.70 17.35 0.83
C PRO A 306 2.56 18.05 -0.24
N GLY A 307 3.88 18.12 -0.02
CA GLY A 307 4.88 18.64 -0.97
C GLY A 307 5.30 17.64 -2.06
N TRP A 308 4.64 16.49 -2.19
CA TRP A 308 4.91 15.43 -3.18
C TRP A 308 6.19 14.62 -2.98
N ASN A 309 6.97 14.93 -1.94
CA ASN A 309 8.15 14.15 -1.61
C ASN A 309 7.78 12.79 -1.02
N THR A 310 8.49 11.74 -1.44
CA THR A 310 8.31 10.40 -0.87
C THR A 310 9.03 10.32 0.47
N ILE A 311 8.25 10.10 1.54
CA ILE A 311 8.77 9.98 2.91
C ILE A 311 8.93 8.53 3.36
N ARG A 312 8.15 7.59 2.80
CA ARG A 312 8.24 6.15 3.11
C ARG A 312 7.96 5.30 1.89
N ILE A 313 8.60 4.14 1.81
CA ILE A 313 8.30 3.07 0.85
C ILE A 313 7.98 1.80 1.64
N LEU A 314 6.81 1.22 1.41
CA LEU A 314 6.26 0.10 2.18
C LEU A 314 6.09 -1.15 1.32
N GLY A 315 6.15 -2.31 1.96
CA GLY A 315 5.84 -3.61 1.34
C GLY A 315 6.93 -4.20 0.47
N VAL A 316 8.17 -3.69 0.56
CA VAL A 316 9.33 -4.21 -0.21
C VAL A 316 10.29 -5.00 0.68
N CYS A 317 10.52 -4.52 1.91
CA CYS A 317 11.46 -5.11 2.85
C CYS A 317 10.73 -5.81 4.00
N SER A 318 11.05 -7.08 4.24
CA SER A 318 10.44 -7.90 5.30
C SER A 318 10.67 -7.34 6.71
N GLY A 319 11.74 -6.56 6.92
CA GLY A 319 12.02 -5.88 8.19
C GLY A 319 11.00 -4.80 8.55
N MET A 320 10.27 -4.26 7.56
CA MET A 320 9.24 -3.24 7.76
C MET A 320 7.81 -3.83 7.82
N GLY A 321 7.68 -5.15 7.74
CA GLY A 321 6.41 -5.86 7.75
C GLY A 321 6.29 -6.83 6.57
N PRO A 322 5.08 -7.36 6.31
CA PRO A 322 4.84 -8.24 5.16
C PRO A 322 5.37 -7.65 3.85
N VAL A 323 5.90 -8.49 2.96
CA VAL A 323 6.26 -8.06 1.61
C VAL A 323 5.02 -8.19 0.72
N LEU A 324 4.67 -7.12 0.02
CA LEU A 324 3.47 -7.07 -0.82
C LEU A 324 3.72 -7.82 -2.12
N THR A 325 2.71 -8.57 -2.57
CA THR A 325 2.79 -9.33 -3.83
C THR A 325 1.94 -8.70 -4.93
N SER A 326 0.75 -8.25 -4.59
CA SER A 326 -0.19 -7.61 -5.50
C SER A 326 -1.08 -6.64 -4.73
N PRO A 327 -0.53 -5.49 -4.31
CA PRO A 327 -1.34 -4.46 -3.69
C PRO A 327 -2.37 -3.95 -4.70
N TRP A 328 -3.62 -3.90 -4.26
CA TRP A 328 -4.75 -3.35 -4.99
C TRP A 328 -5.29 -2.15 -4.20
N GLY A 329 -6.22 -2.41 -3.28
CA GLY A 329 -6.85 -1.39 -2.43
C GLY A 329 -5.86 -0.76 -1.44
N ILE A 330 -5.91 0.55 -1.27
CA ILE A 330 -5.11 1.26 -0.26
C ILE A 330 -5.94 2.33 0.44
N CYS A 331 -5.64 2.59 1.70
CA CYS A 331 -6.11 3.77 2.43
C CYS A 331 -5.09 4.18 3.50
N ILE A 332 -5.19 5.42 3.95
CA ILE A 332 -4.35 5.98 5.02
C ILE A 332 -5.25 6.68 6.03
N ASP A 333 -5.04 6.40 7.30
CA ASP A 333 -5.87 6.96 8.37
C ASP A 333 -5.27 8.25 8.98
N THR A 334 -5.97 8.80 9.97
CA THR A 334 -5.60 10.03 10.67
C THR A 334 -4.31 9.93 11.46
N ASP A 335 -3.92 8.71 11.86
CA ASP A 335 -2.70 8.46 12.63
C ASP A 335 -1.50 8.24 11.70
N GLY A 336 -1.74 8.17 10.38
CA GLY A 336 -0.74 7.89 9.36
C GLY A 336 -0.50 6.40 9.13
N ASP A 337 -1.37 5.53 9.66
CA ASP A 337 -1.33 4.10 9.39
C ASP A 337 -1.84 3.84 7.97
N VAL A 338 -1.10 3.04 7.21
CA VAL A 338 -1.42 2.69 5.83
C VAL A 338 -1.98 1.28 5.77
N LEU A 339 -3.20 1.14 5.28
CA LEU A 339 -3.83 -0.16 5.07
C LEU A 339 -3.81 -0.52 3.59
N VAL A 340 -3.51 -1.78 3.31
CA VAL A 340 -3.30 -2.29 1.95
C VAL A 340 -4.01 -3.62 1.80
N ALA A 341 -4.89 -3.72 0.81
CA ALA A 341 -5.43 -4.98 0.34
C ALA A 341 -4.43 -5.62 -0.61
N ASP A 342 -3.83 -6.74 -0.20
CA ASP A 342 -2.91 -7.52 -1.01
C ASP A 342 -3.63 -8.74 -1.59
N TRP A 343 -3.85 -8.72 -2.91
CA TRP A 343 -4.43 -9.82 -3.67
C TRP A 343 -3.43 -10.96 -3.93
N GLY A 344 -2.20 -10.89 -3.41
CA GLY A 344 -1.27 -12.02 -3.41
C GLY A 344 -1.88 -13.29 -2.80
N LYS A 345 -1.15 -14.40 -2.80
CA LYS A 345 -1.64 -15.77 -2.48
C LYS A 345 -2.61 -15.90 -1.28
N GLN A 346 -2.48 -15.05 -0.27
CA GLN A 346 -3.27 -15.10 0.97
C GLN A 346 -4.50 -14.18 0.98
N HIS A 347 -4.75 -13.38 -0.06
CA HIS A 347 -5.84 -12.40 -0.16
C HIS A 347 -6.11 -11.68 1.17
N CYS A 348 -5.21 -10.78 1.56
CA CYS A 348 -5.21 -10.22 2.92
C CYS A 348 -5.32 -8.70 2.94
N VAL A 349 -5.57 -8.15 4.13
CA VAL A 349 -5.34 -6.73 4.43
C VAL A 349 -4.16 -6.62 5.38
N VAL A 350 -3.19 -5.80 5.01
CA VAL A 350 -1.98 -5.48 5.77
C VAL A 350 -2.08 -4.05 6.30
N LEU A 351 -1.74 -3.85 7.56
CA LEU A 351 -1.60 -2.54 8.18
C LEU A 351 -0.12 -2.25 8.41
N TYR A 352 0.36 -1.16 7.85
CA TYR A 352 1.68 -0.58 8.12
C TYR A 352 1.48 0.63 9.02
N PRO A 353 1.85 0.54 10.31
CA PRO A 353 1.67 1.68 11.20
C PRO A 353 2.57 2.84 10.79
N ALA A 354 2.23 4.07 11.19
CA ALA A 354 3.09 5.23 10.99
C ALA A 354 4.48 5.01 11.60
N VAL A 355 4.53 4.38 12.78
CA VAL A 355 5.74 3.99 13.50
C VAL A 355 5.68 2.50 13.84
N GLY A 356 6.75 1.78 13.51
CA GLY A 356 6.90 0.34 13.79
C GLY A 356 6.78 -0.54 12.55
N VAL A 357 6.53 -1.82 12.79
CA VAL A 357 6.54 -2.88 11.76
C VAL A 357 5.11 -3.20 11.33
N GLY A 358 4.91 -3.34 10.02
CA GLY A 358 3.63 -3.73 9.45
C GLY A 358 3.21 -5.16 9.81
N ARG A 359 1.91 -5.43 9.76
CA ARG A 359 1.34 -6.74 10.08
C ARG A 359 0.07 -7.00 9.28
N SER A 360 -0.22 -8.27 8.98
CA SER A 360 -1.52 -8.66 8.41
C SER A 360 -2.60 -8.57 9.49
N ILE A 361 -3.69 -7.87 9.20
CA ILE A 361 -4.82 -7.69 10.13
C ILE A 361 -6.05 -8.50 9.71
N ILE A 362 -6.20 -8.82 8.42
CA ILE A 362 -7.27 -9.67 7.90
C ILE A 362 -6.62 -10.69 6.96
N THR A 363 -6.68 -11.97 7.28
CA THR A 363 -6.00 -13.05 6.54
C THR A 363 -6.94 -14.13 6.02
N GLN A 364 -8.23 -14.05 6.36
CA GLN A 364 -9.20 -15.07 6.02
C GLN A 364 -10.52 -14.45 5.59
N GLY A 365 -11.26 -15.21 4.78
CA GLY A 365 -12.59 -14.84 4.35
C GLY A 365 -12.63 -13.70 3.36
N LEU A 366 -11.53 -13.32 2.69
CA LEU A 366 -11.53 -12.39 1.57
C LEU A 366 -11.23 -13.11 0.25
N SER A 367 -11.81 -12.63 -0.84
CA SER A 367 -11.59 -13.15 -2.19
C SER A 367 -11.50 -12.00 -3.20
N SER A 368 -10.28 -11.69 -3.65
CA SER A 368 -9.97 -10.51 -4.47
C SER A 368 -10.44 -9.20 -3.81
N PRO A 369 -9.85 -8.79 -2.67
CA PRO A 369 -10.15 -7.49 -2.07
C PRO A 369 -9.58 -6.36 -2.94
N ARG A 370 -10.44 -5.54 -3.55
CA ARG A 370 -10.02 -4.57 -4.59
C ARG A 370 -9.90 -3.13 -4.11
N GLY A 371 -10.85 -2.69 -3.31
CA GLY A 371 -10.97 -1.32 -2.83
C GLY A 371 -11.06 -1.29 -1.32
N LEU A 372 -10.46 -0.26 -0.73
CA LEU A 372 -10.48 0.02 0.70
C LEU A 372 -10.99 1.44 0.92
N ALA A 373 -11.83 1.63 1.93
CA ALA A 373 -12.21 2.95 2.42
C ALA A 373 -12.28 2.96 3.94
N LEU A 374 -12.01 4.11 4.54
CA LEU A 374 -12.07 4.28 5.98
C LEU A 374 -13.34 5.00 6.38
N LEU A 375 -13.96 4.49 7.42
CA LEU A 375 -15.08 5.12 8.11
C LEU A 375 -14.60 5.62 9.48
N PRO A 376 -15.36 6.54 10.11
CA PRO A 376 -15.09 6.96 11.47
C PRO A 376 -14.96 5.79 12.45
N GLU A 377 -14.33 6.06 13.60
CA GLU A 377 -14.15 5.09 14.70
C GLU A 377 -13.30 3.86 14.36
N GLY A 378 -12.44 3.96 13.34
CA GLY A 378 -11.51 2.86 12.99
C GLY A 378 -12.20 1.68 12.31
N HIS A 379 -13.20 1.98 11.50
CA HIS A 379 -13.85 1.00 10.63
C HIS A 379 -13.21 1.02 9.23
N LEU A 380 -12.91 -0.17 8.72
CA LEU A 380 -12.39 -0.41 7.39
C LEU A 380 -13.46 -1.06 6.53
N VAL A 381 -13.78 -0.43 5.41
CA VAL A 381 -14.63 -0.98 4.36
C VAL A 381 -13.74 -1.66 3.33
N VAL A 382 -14.09 -2.89 2.98
CA VAL A 382 -13.39 -3.71 1.98
C VAL A 382 -14.40 -4.13 0.93
N SER A 383 -14.11 -3.83 -0.34
CA SER A 383 -14.84 -4.44 -1.45
C SER A 383 -14.26 -5.83 -1.74
N ASP A 384 -15.05 -6.85 -1.44
CA ASP A 384 -14.66 -8.25 -1.53
C ASP A 384 -15.24 -8.84 -2.82
N SER A 385 -14.52 -8.60 -3.92
CA SER A 385 -15.08 -8.60 -5.27
C SER A 385 -15.55 -9.96 -5.76
N MET A 386 -14.80 -11.02 -5.48
CA MET A 386 -15.18 -12.38 -5.88
C MET A 386 -16.18 -13.02 -4.92
N ASN A 387 -16.41 -12.41 -3.76
CA ASN A 387 -17.54 -12.76 -2.88
C ASN A 387 -18.76 -11.87 -3.11
N HIS A 388 -18.73 -10.97 -4.11
CA HIS A 388 -19.86 -10.13 -4.53
C HIS A 388 -20.45 -9.30 -3.38
N CYS A 389 -19.60 -8.81 -2.47
CA CYS A 389 -20.07 -8.15 -1.25
C CYS A 389 -19.10 -7.08 -0.75
N ILE A 390 -19.62 -6.22 0.12
CA ILE A 390 -18.85 -5.26 0.91
C ILE A 390 -18.77 -5.78 2.35
N LYS A 391 -17.57 -5.72 2.92
CA LYS A 391 -17.31 -6.12 4.31
C LYS A 391 -16.76 -4.92 5.09
N ILE A 392 -17.29 -4.73 6.30
CA ILE A 392 -16.84 -3.70 7.23
C ILE A 392 -16.17 -4.41 8.40
N TYR A 393 -14.92 -4.06 8.65
CA TYR A 393 -14.12 -4.55 9.76
C TYR A 393 -13.85 -3.42 10.74
N ARG A 394 -13.76 -3.74 12.02
CA ARG A 394 -13.16 -2.85 13.01
C ARG A 394 -11.68 -3.22 13.14
N TYR A 395 -10.79 -2.29 12.84
CA TYR A 395 -9.34 -2.53 12.88
C TYR A 395 -8.61 -1.78 14.00
N LYS A 396 -9.26 -0.76 14.58
CA LYS A 396 -8.80 -0.06 15.78
C LYS A 396 -9.53 -0.47 17.04
#